data_AF-A0A9W7L2U6-F1
#
_entry.id   AF-A0A9W7L2U6-F1
#
_cell.length_a   1.000
_cell.length_b   1.000
_cell.length_c   1.000
_cell.angle_alpha   90.00
_cell.angle_beta   90.00
_cell.angle_gamma   90.00
#
_symmetry.space_group_name_H-M   'P 1'
#
loop_
_entity.id
_entity.type
_entity.pdbx_description
1 polymer ?
#
loop_
_entity_poly.entity_id
_entity_poly.type
_entity_poly.pdbx_seq_one_letter_code
_entity_poly.pdbx_strand_id
1 'polypeptide(L)'
;FGVPSLSVDADVRRKYRFPNTIPDDPPNHRSFERGTISYAGSGPKSRVADLFISYSDNPGLGKSPWEVPLGYVSEGMDVVESFHSYGDISAFNSKGPNQNKMRNRGEEYVEEEFPLMDRIIKCEVGQSVGGASKSSLGQGKGGIS
;
A
#
# COMPACT_ATOMS: atom_id res chain seq x y z
N PHE A 1 2.27 10.24 -1.11
CA PHE A 1 2.29 9.81 -2.52
C PHE A 1 1.32 8.66 -2.72
N GLY A 2 0.49 8.68 -3.77
CA GLY A 2 -0.43 7.58 -4.09
C GLY A 2 0.16 6.65 -5.15
N VAL A 3 -0.01 5.35 -4.94
CA VAL A 3 0.37 4.27 -5.86
C VAL A 3 -0.93 3.66 -6.40
N PRO A 4 -1.48 4.19 -7.51
CA PRO A 4 -2.72 3.66 -8.07
C PRO A 4 -2.52 2.25 -8.63
N SER A 5 -3.59 1.45 -8.64
CA SER A 5 -3.62 0.11 -9.22
C SER A 5 -3.59 0.17 -10.75
N LEU A 6 -2.42 0.45 -11.31
CA LEU A 6 -2.16 0.52 -12.74
C LEU A 6 -1.47 -0.77 -13.20
N SER A 7 -2.23 -1.83 -13.40
CA SER A 7 -1.73 -2.97 -14.18
C SER A 7 -1.82 -2.65 -15.66
N VAL A 8 -0.84 -3.03 -16.49
CA VAL A 8 -0.99 -2.97 -17.97
C VAL A 8 -2.01 -3.99 -18.48
N ASP A 9 -2.27 -5.05 -17.71
CA ASP A 9 -3.29 -6.07 -17.96
C ASP A 9 -4.69 -5.56 -17.52
N ALA A 10 -5.60 -5.46 -18.50
CA ALA A 10 -6.97 -4.98 -18.29
C ALA A 10 -7.83 -5.90 -17.43
N ASP A 11 -7.60 -7.22 -17.47
CA ASP A 11 -8.27 -8.20 -16.62
C ASP A 11 -7.84 -8.02 -15.17
N VAL A 12 -6.54 -7.81 -14.94
CA VAL A 12 -6.02 -7.50 -13.59
C VAL A 12 -6.62 -6.20 -13.05
N ARG A 13 -6.68 -5.13 -13.85
CA ARG A 13 -7.32 -3.86 -13.45
C ARG A 13 -8.81 -4.06 -13.13
N ARG A 14 -9.53 -4.85 -13.92
CA ARG A 14 -10.96 -5.14 -13.72
C ARG A 14 -11.21 -6.03 -12.50
N LYS A 15 -10.29 -6.92 -12.17
CA LYS A 15 -10.38 -7.79 -11.00
C LYS A 15 -10.23 -6.99 -9.70
N TYR A 16 -9.23 -6.11 -9.62
CA TYR A 16 -8.89 -5.37 -8.39
C TYR A 16 -9.44 -3.94 -8.38
N ARG A 17 -10.71 -3.77 -8.75
CA ARG A 17 -11.45 -2.50 -8.66
C ARG A 17 -12.81 -2.71 -8.02
N PHE A 18 -13.43 -1.62 -7.56
CA PHE A 18 -14.81 -1.62 -7.06
C PHE A 18 -15.78 -2.26 -8.10
N PRO A 19 -16.72 -3.13 -7.67
CA PRO A 19 -17.09 -3.47 -6.30
C PRO A 19 -16.27 -4.61 -5.65
N ASN A 20 -15.21 -5.12 -6.29
CA ASN A 20 -14.35 -6.15 -5.70
C ASN A 20 -13.38 -5.51 -4.70
N THR A 21 -13.83 -5.36 -3.45
CA THR A 21 -13.07 -4.69 -2.41
C THR A 21 -12.36 -5.66 -1.47
N ILE A 22 -11.30 -5.15 -0.84
CA ILE A 22 -10.56 -5.82 0.24
C ILE A 22 -11.22 -5.40 1.57
N PRO A 23 -11.62 -6.34 2.45
CA PRO A 23 -12.19 -6.02 3.76
C PRO A 23 -11.25 -5.12 4.56
N ASP A 24 -11.72 -4.22 5.42
CA ASP A 24 -10.84 -3.40 6.27
C ASP A 24 -10.08 -4.24 7.31
N ASP A 25 -8.89 -3.80 7.71
CA ASP A 25 -8.11 -4.46 8.77
C ASP A 25 -8.57 -3.98 10.17
N PRO A 26 -8.40 -4.80 11.22
CA PRO A 26 -8.53 -4.32 12.59
C PRO A 26 -7.54 -3.18 12.89
N PRO A 27 -7.91 -2.18 13.72
CA PRO A 27 -6.98 -1.13 14.13
C PRO A 27 -5.73 -1.71 14.78
N ASN A 28 -4.55 -1.22 14.39
CA ASN A 28 -3.26 -1.63 14.97
C ASN A 28 -2.59 -0.55 15.84
N HIS A 29 -3.26 0.61 16.01
CA HIS A 29 -2.83 1.76 16.81
C HIS A 29 -1.43 2.30 16.47
N ARG A 30 -0.93 2.05 15.25
CA ARG A 30 0.30 2.64 14.76
C ARG A 30 0.05 4.05 14.25
N SER A 31 0.96 4.96 14.55
CA SER A 31 0.99 6.30 13.96
C SER A 31 1.49 6.24 12.52
N PHE A 32 1.01 7.16 11.68
CA PHE A 32 1.59 7.36 10.36
C PHE A 32 2.88 8.17 10.48
N GLU A 33 3.99 7.47 10.39
CA GLU A 33 5.34 8.03 10.33
C GLU A 33 5.83 8.10 8.87
N ARG A 34 6.89 8.86 8.62
CA ARG A 34 7.59 8.87 7.32
C ARG A 34 7.88 7.44 6.84
N GLY A 35 7.50 7.15 5.60
CA GLY A 35 7.67 5.85 4.96
C GLY A 35 6.53 4.86 5.21
N THR A 36 5.53 5.20 6.03
CA THR A 36 4.36 4.32 6.25
C THR A 36 3.63 4.04 4.94
N ILE A 37 3.29 2.78 4.71
CA ILE A 37 2.51 2.30 3.56
C ILE A 37 1.12 1.87 4.06
N SER A 38 0.07 2.30 3.35
CA SER A 38 -1.31 1.91 3.62
C SER A 38 -2.12 1.83 2.33
N TYR A 39 -3.27 1.16 2.38
CA TYR A 39 -4.27 1.25 1.34
C TYR A 39 -4.93 2.63 1.31
N ALA A 40 -5.31 3.08 0.11
CA ALA A 40 -6.26 4.17 -0.05
C ALA A 40 -7.70 3.65 0.08
N GLY A 41 -8.63 4.56 0.39
CA GLY A 41 -10.05 4.24 0.48
C GLY A 41 -10.92 5.48 0.52
N SER A 42 -12.22 5.28 0.33
CA SER A 42 -13.26 6.32 0.32
C SER A 42 -14.40 6.01 1.29
N GLY A 43 -14.16 5.15 2.27
CA GLY A 43 -15.17 4.69 3.24
C GLY A 43 -14.93 3.25 3.71
N PRO A 44 -15.74 2.74 4.64
CA PRO A 44 -15.64 1.36 5.10
C PRO A 44 -15.76 0.36 3.95
N LYS A 45 -14.89 -0.66 3.94
CA LYS A 45 -14.84 -1.74 2.93
C LYS A 45 -14.68 -1.25 1.49
N SER A 46 -13.98 -0.14 1.31
CA SER A 46 -13.75 0.49 -0.01
C SER A 46 -12.37 0.20 -0.61
N ARG A 47 -11.50 -0.49 0.14
CA ARG A 47 -10.13 -0.75 -0.28
C ARG A 47 -10.12 -1.56 -1.58
N VAL A 48 -9.27 -1.15 -2.51
CA VAL A 48 -8.91 -1.92 -3.71
C VAL A 48 -7.38 -2.04 -3.75
N ALA A 49 -6.75 -2.25 -4.90
CA ALA A 49 -5.29 -2.33 -4.99
C ALA A 49 -4.57 -0.95 -5.03
N ASP A 50 -5.23 0.13 -4.60
CA ASP A 50 -4.64 1.47 -4.52
C ASP A 50 -3.92 1.61 -3.17
N LEU A 51 -2.62 1.92 -3.18
CA LEU A 51 -1.79 2.15 -1.99
C LEU A 51 -1.35 3.62 -1.89
N PHE A 52 -0.80 4.01 -0.76
CA PHE A 52 -0.07 5.26 -0.60
C PHE A 52 1.11 5.11 0.36
N ILE A 53 2.11 5.98 0.19
CA ILE A 53 3.30 6.10 1.05
C ILE A 53 3.30 7.49 1.69
N SER A 54 3.49 7.56 3.01
CA SER A 54 3.63 8.82 3.73
C SER A 54 5.03 9.40 3.57
N TYR A 55 5.16 10.65 3.12
CA TYR A 55 6.47 11.32 2.97
C TYR A 55 6.96 11.99 4.26
N SER A 56 6.07 12.14 5.22
CA SER A 56 6.34 12.73 6.52
C SER A 56 5.42 12.12 7.57
N ASP A 57 5.65 12.44 8.83
CA ASP A 57 4.75 12.07 9.91
C ASP A 57 3.41 12.78 9.73
N ASN A 58 2.33 12.03 9.81
CA ASN A 58 0.99 12.57 9.61
C ASN A 58 0.01 12.04 10.68
N PRO A 59 -0.14 12.73 11.82
CA PRO A 59 -1.06 12.33 12.88
C PRO A 59 -2.55 12.48 12.47
N GLY A 60 -2.84 13.00 11.28
CA GLY A 60 -4.17 13.04 10.70
C GLY A 60 -4.66 11.70 10.16
N LEU A 61 -3.73 10.81 9.75
CA LEU A 61 -4.03 9.52 9.12
C LEU A 61 -4.11 8.37 10.14
N GLY A 62 -4.69 7.25 9.71
CA GLY A 62 -4.82 6.03 10.52
C GLY A 62 -5.99 6.07 11.51
N LYS A 63 -6.87 7.07 11.35
CA LYS A 63 -8.11 7.22 12.12
C LYS A 63 -9.29 6.52 11.46
N SER A 64 -9.15 6.18 10.18
CA SER A 64 -10.17 5.51 9.39
C SER A 64 -9.86 4.01 9.23
N PRO A 65 -10.87 3.13 9.20
CA PRO A 65 -10.65 1.68 9.11
C PRO A 65 -9.97 1.22 7.81
N TRP A 66 -10.05 1.99 6.72
CA TRP A 66 -9.38 1.68 5.45
C TRP A 66 -7.91 2.14 5.41
N GLU A 67 -7.43 2.86 6.44
CA GLU A 67 -6.08 3.45 6.51
C GLU A 67 -5.17 2.72 7.50
N VAL A 68 -5.52 1.51 7.94
CA VAL A 68 -4.65 0.77 8.86
C VAL A 68 -3.29 0.51 8.19
N PRO A 69 -2.16 0.94 8.80
CA PRO A 69 -0.83 0.72 8.22
C PRO A 69 -0.55 -0.75 7.93
N LEU A 70 -0.08 -1.05 6.72
CA LEU A 70 0.27 -2.41 6.28
C LEU A 70 1.78 -2.68 6.31
N GLY A 71 2.59 -1.63 6.32
CA GLY A 71 4.05 -1.72 6.33
C GLY A 71 4.71 -0.36 6.30
N TYR A 72 6.02 -0.35 6.11
CA TYR A 72 6.83 0.85 5.96
C TYR A 72 7.99 0.60 5.01
N VAL A 73 8.48 1.65 4.37
CA VAL A 73 9.70 1.63 3.56
C VAL A 73 10.89 1.46 4.51
N SER A 74 11.50 0.27 4.54
CA SER A 74 12.66 -0.01 5.40
C SER A 74 13.98 0.52 4.82
N GLU A 75 14.09 0.56 3.48
CA GLU A 75 15.27 1.01 2.74
C GLU A 75 14.81 1.76 1.48
N GLY A 76 15.61 2.73 1.00
CA GLY A 76 15.32 3.44 -0.25
C GLY A 76 14.26 4.54 -0.14
N MET A 77 14.03 5.12 1.05
CA MET A 77 13.07 6.22 1.19
C MET A 77 13.51 7.50 0.45
N ASP A 78 14.80 7.71 0.29
CA ASP A 78 15.38 8.75 -0.58
C ASP A 78 14.99 8.56 -2.05
N VAL A 79 14.91 7.30 -2.53
CA VAL A 79 14.41 6.99 -3.87
C VAL A 79 12.93 7.33 -3.97
N VAL A 80 12.12 6.97 -2.97
CA VAL A 80 10.69 7.31 -2.92
C VAL A 80 10.48 8.83 -2.95
N GLU A 81 11.28 9.59 -2.21
CA GLU A 81 11.24 11.06 -2.20
C GLU A 81 11.66 11.69 -3.53
N SER A 82 12.41 10.96 -4.36
CA SER A 82 12.83 11.41 -5.68
C SER A 82 11.77 11.23 -6.77
N PHE A 83 10.64 10.55 -6.47
CA PHE A 83 9.57 10.35 -7.45
C PHE A 83 9.03 11.68 -7.99
N HIS A 84 8.80 11.71 -9.30
CA HIS A 84 8.21 12.84 -9.97
C HIS A 84 6.79 13.09 -9.45
N SER A 85 6.55 14.33 -9.03
CA SER A 85 5.25 14.73 -8.48
C SER A 85 4.45 15.54 -9.49
N TYR A 86 3.23 15.05 -9.76
CA TYR A 86 2.19 15.80 -10.47
C TYR A 86 1.21 16.51 -9.50
N GLY A 87 1.53 16.54 -8.20
CA GLY A 87 0.62 16.98 -7.15
C GLY A 87 -0.44 15.92 -6.81
N ASP A 88 -1.52 16.37 -6.14
CA ASP A 88 -2.59 15.46 -5.73
C ASP A 88 -3.47 15.00 -6.90
N ILE A 89 -4.24 13.92 -6.69
CA ILE A 89 -5.24 13.42 -7.65
C ILE A 89 -6.26 14.49 -8.03
N SER A 90 -6.96 14.27 -9.15
CA SER A 90 -7.94 15.23 -9.70
C SER A 90 -9.05 15.68 -8.73
N ALA A 91 -9.33 14.92 -7.68
CA ALA A 91 -10.29 15.27 -6.63
C ALA A 91 -9.82 16.44 -5.73
N PHE A 92 -8.51 16.64 -5.60
CA PHE A 92 -7.91 17.68 -4.77
C PHE A 92 -7.10 18.69 -5.60
N ASN A 93 -6.66 18.31 -6.78
CA ASN A 93 -5.94 19.16 -7.74
C ASN A 93 -6.39 18.83 -9.16
N SER A 94 -7.12 19.73 -9.81
CA SER A 94 -7.71 19.48 -11.15
C SER A 94 -6.71 19.11 -12.25
N LYS A 95 -5.41 19.38 -12.06
CA LYS A 95 -4.33 19.04 -13.00
C LYS A 95 -3.72 17.66 -12.75
N GLY A 96 -4.02 17.01 -11.63
CA GLY A 96 -3.45 15.71 -11.29
C GLY A 96 -4.20 14.53 -11.90
N PRO A 97 -3.68 13.30 -11.70
CA PRO A 97 -4.23 12.09 -12.28
C PRO A 97 -5.70 11.88 -11.89
N ASN A 98 -6.54 11.61 -12.90
CA ASN A 98 -7.93 11.25 -12.68
C ASN A 98 -8.07 9.73 -12.48
N GLN A 99 -8.51 9.32 -11.30
CA GLN A 99 -8.62 7.89 -10.95
C GLN A 99 -9.54 7.09 -11.87
N ASN A 100 -10.63 7.69 -12.37
CA ASN A 100 -11.53 7.00 -13.30
C ASN A 100 -10.89 6.79 -14.67
N LYS A 101 -10.16 7.79 -15.18
CA LYS A 101 -9.38 7.64 -16.42
C LYS A 101 -8.27 6.60 -16.25
N MET A 102 -7.52 6.63 -15.13
CA MET A 102 -6.52 5.61 -14.81
C MET A 102 -7.12 4.18 -14.82
N ARG A 103 -8.30 3.99 -14.21
CA ARG A 103 -8.96 2.67 -14.17
C ARG A 103 -9.45 2.20 -15.54
N ASN A 104 -9.99 3.11 -16.35
CA ASN A 104 -10.64 2.77 -17.62
C ASN A 104 -9.66 2.68 -18.79
N ARG A 105 -8.73 3.63 -18.90
CA ARG A 105 -7.74 3.70 -19.99
C ARG A 105 -6.41 3.04 -19.60
N GLY A 106 -6.11 2.94 -18.31
CA GLY A 106 -4.87 2.31 -17.86
C GLY A 106 -3.64 3.07 -18.32
N GLU A 107 -2.67 2.32 -18.84
CA GLU A 107 -1.36 2.80 -19.23
C GLU A 107 -1.40 3.91 -20.27
N GLU A 108 -2.28 3.79 -21.27
CA GLU A 108 -2.44 4.77 -22.34
C GLU A 108 -2.67 6.19 -21.80
N TYR A 109 -3.53 6.33 -20.78
CA TYR A 109 -3.79 7.63 -20.15
C TYR A 109 -2.57 8.17 -19.40
N VAL A 110 -1.81 7.29 -18.77
CA VAL A 110 -0.62 7.68 -18.01
C VAL A 110 0.49 8.13 -18.95
N GLU A 111 0.74 7.40 -20.03
CA GLU A 111 1.77 7.74 -21.01
C GLU A 111 1.44 9.06 -21.73
N GLU A 112 0.18 9.30 -22.07
CA GLU A 112 -0.25 10.52 -22.75
C GLU A 112 -0.20 11.75 -21.84
N GLU A 113 -0.67 11.64 -20.59
CA GLU A 113 -0.98 12.81 -19.76
C GLU A 113 -0.01 12.98 -18.59
N PHE A 114 0.69 11.91 -18.19
CA PHE A 114 1.65 11.87 -17.09
C PHE A 114 2.94 11.11 -17.45
N PRO A 115 3.63 11.49 -18.55
CA PRO A 115 4.75 10.73 -19.13
C PRO A 115 5.98 10.58 -18.22
N LEU A 116 6.10 11.40 -17.17
CA LEU A 116 7.18 11.35 -16.19
C LEU A 116 6.79 10.57 -14.93
N MET A 117 5.62 9.91 -14.89
CA MET A 117 5.19 9.16 -13.72
C MET A 117 6.08 7.93 -13.49
N ASP A 118 6.66 7.85 -12.30
CA ASP A 118 7.47 6.70 -11.89
C ASP A 118 6.65 5.41 -11.78
N ARG A 119 7.33 4.28 -12.00
CA ARG A 119 6.72 2.95 -12.12
C ARG A 119 7.39 1.95 -11.20
N ILE A 120 6.58 1.18 -10.48
CA ILE A 120 7.04 -0.03 -9.79
C ILE A 120 7.07 -1.16 -10.83
N ILE A 121 8.26 -1.51 -11.29
CA ILE A 121 8.46 -2.52 -12.35
C ILE A 121 8.44 -3.98 -11.83
N LYS A 122 8.77 -4.18 -10.56
CA LYS A 122 8.88 -5.49 -9.93
C LYS A 122 8.49 -5.39 -8.46
N CYS A 123 7.76 -6.38 -7.98
CA CYS A 123 7.51 -6.61 -6.57
C CYS A 123 7.66 -8.11 -6.32
N GLU A 124 8.34 -8.49 -5.24
CA GLU A 124 8.54 -9.89 -4.87
C GLU A 124 8.36 -10.06 -3.37
N VAL A 125 7.78 -11.19 -2.97
CA VAL A 125 7.70 -11.56 -1.56
C VAL A 125 9.05 -12.13 -1.17
N GLY A 126 9.80 -11.38 -0.35
CA GLY A 126 11.04 -11.87 0.24
C GLY A 126 10.79 -13.11 1.09
N GLN A 127 11.69 -14.09 1.04
CA GLN A 127 11.63 -15.23 1.95
C GLN A 127 11.88 -14.73 3.37
N SER A 128 10.91 -14.94 4.28
CA SER A 128 11.18 -14.78 5.71
C SER A 128 12.25 -15.79 6.11
N VAL A 129 13.38 -15.33 6.64
CA VAL A 129 14.33 -16.24 7.31
C VAL A 129 13.58 -16.82 8.51
N GLY A 130 13.21 -18.10 8.41
CA GLY A 130 12.40 -18.78 9.41
C GLY A 130 13.12 -18.89 10.74
N GLY A 131 12.88 -17.94 11.64
CA GLY A 131 13.28 -18.00 13.04
C GLY A 131 12.29 -18.82 13.87
N ALA A 132 12.23 -20.13 13.66
CA ALA A 132 11.54 -21.02 14.58
C ALA A 132 12.36 -21.16 15.88
N SER A 133 12.09 -20.32 16.88
CA SER A 133 12.47 -20.63 18.25
C SER A 133 11.56 -21.73 18.78
N LYS A 134 11.96 -23.00 18.60
CA LYS A 134 11.46 -24.08 19.44
C LYS A 134 12.05 -23.90 20.84
N SER A 135 11.25 -23.38 21.77
CA SER A 135 11.52 -23.54 23.20
C SER A 135 11.29 -25.01 23.56
N SER A 136 12.37 -25.78 23.66
CA SER A 136 12.35 -27.12 24.26
C SER A 136 12.06 -26.98 25.75
N LEU A 137 10.83 -27.31 26.17
CA LEU A 137 10.58 -27.60 27.58
C LEU A 137 11.17 -28.98 27.88
N GLY A 138 12.24 -28.99 28.68
CA GLY A 138 12.96 -30.20 29.06
C GLY A 138 12.06 -31.19 29.79
N GLN A 139 12.17 -32.46 29.39
CA GLN A 139 11.76 -33.59 30.20
C GLN A 139 12.67 -33.67 31.44
N GLY A 140 12.12 -33.37 32.62
CA GLY A 140 12.70 -33.73 33.90
C GLY A 140 12.00 -34.95 34.47
N LYS A 141 12.66 -36.10 34.45
CA LYS A 141 12.27 -37.31 35.20
C LYS A 141 12.67 -37.20 36.67
N GLY A 142 11.84 -37.73 37.56
CA GLY A 142 12.13 -38.06 38.97
C GLY A 142 10.82 -37.96 39.76
N GLY A 143 10.24 -38.99 40.39
CA GLY A 143 10.82 -40.17 40.99
C GLY A 143 10.44 -40.18 42.48
N ILE A 144 9.31 -40.84 42.81
CA ILE A 144 8.95 -41.55 44.05
C ILE A 144 9.37 -40.94 45.41
N SER A 145 8.39 -40.56 46.24
CA SER A 145 8.15 -41.12 47.58
C SER A 145 6.69 -40.90 47.99
#